data_AF-A0AAD9D3Z2-F1
#
_entry.id   AF-A0AAD9D3Z2-F1
#
_cell.length_a   1.000
_cell.length_b   1.000
_cell.length_c   1.000
_cell.angle_alpha   90.00
_cell.angle_beta   90.00
_cell.angle_gamma   90.00
#
_symmetry.space_group_name_H-M   'P 1'
#
loop_
_entity.id
_entity.type
_entity.pdbx_description
1 polymer ?
#
loop_
_entity_poly.entity_id
_entity_poly.type
_entity_poly.pdbx_seq_one_letter_code
_entity_poly.pdbx_strand_id
1 'polypeptide(L)'
;MHTIHILLQRIPTPFREIWLLRAFVWLLSRQSPDWYADGIGHPPPFNLQLIRAGSRLGWRWCTWDGGHLCEINWLDPEPSSECDDYEAYIEALQRIEGELNTDFYRGYHEPPTEMEYRRLCEGLEQRD
;
A
#
# COMPACT_ATOMS: atom_id res chain seq x y z
N MET A 1 -7.44 0.92 13.42
CA MET A 1 -7.11 2.09 12.58
C MET A 1 -6.87 3.38 13.35
N HIS A 2 -7.63 3.70 14.41
CA HIS A 2 -7.35 4.87 15.28
C HIS A 2 -5.92 4.90 15.85
N THR A 3 -5.37 3.73 16.19
CA THR A 3 -4.02 3.57 16.72
C THR A 3 -2.92 3.98 15.74
N ILE A 4 -3.10 3.74 14.43
CA ILE A 4 -2.12 4.09 13.39
C ILE A 4 -2.09 5.62 13.23
N HIS A 5 -3.25 6.24 13.17
CA HIS A 5 -3.37 7.70 13.09
C HIS A 5 -2.71 8.40 14.30
N ILE A 6 -2.92 7.87 15.52
CA ILE A 6 -2.25 8.39 16.73
C ILE A 6 -0.73 8.20 16.67
N LEU A 7 -0.25 7.05 16.17
CA LEU A 7 1.18 6.79 16.00
C LEU A 7 1.83 7.77 15.01
N LEU A 8 1.14 8.08 13.91
CA LEU A 8 1.60 9.05 12.90
C LEU A 8 1.67 10.47 13.46
N GLN A 9 0.74 10.86 14.34
CA GLN A 9 0.75 12.18 14.99
C GLN A 9 1.84 12.34 16.06
N ARG A 10 2.26 11.26 16.72
CA ARG A 10 3.20 11.32 17.85
C ARG A 10 4.67 11.19 17.47
N ILE A 11 4.98 10.77 16.24
CA ILE A 11 6.36 10.61 15.78
C ILE A 11 6.53 11.35 14.44
N PRO A 12 6.71 12.67 14.43
CA PRO A 12 6.75 13.45 13.18
C PRO A 12 8.04 13.26 12.36
N THR A 13 9.10 12.67 12.95
CA THR A 13 10.47 12.73 12.43
C THR A 13 10.98 11.58 11.55
N PRO A 14 10.51 10.31 11.57
CA PRO A 14 11.03 9.29 10.66
C PRO A 14 10.46 9.40 9.24
N PHE A 15 9.42 10.23 9.03
CA PHE A 15 8.67 10.30 7.78
C PHE A 15 9.18 11.33 6.77
N ARG A 16 10.35 11.91 7.01
CA ARG A 16 10.98 12.90 6.11
C ARG A 16 11.70 12.25 4.93
N GLU A 17 12.06 10.97 5.04
CA GLU A 17 12.71 10.21 3.96
C GLU A 17 11.98 8.90 3.67
N ILE A 18 11.65 8.70 2.39
CA ILE A 18 10.94 7.53 1.82
C ILE A 18 11.61 6.20 2.23
N TRP A 19 12.92 6.23 2.50
CA TRP A 19 13.71 5.06 2.89
C TRP A 19 13.36 4.50 4.28
N LEU A 20 13.03 5.34 5.26
CA LEU A 20 12.65 4.87 6.60
C LEU A 20 11.25 4.25 6.61
N LEU A 21 10.37 4.69 5.71
CA LEU A 21 9.06 4.08 5.47
C LEU A 21 9.14 2.68 4.89
N ARG A 22 10.19 2.38 4.13
CA ARG A 22 10.50 1.01 3.68
C ARG A 22 11.23 0.19 4.75
N ALA A 23 11.94 0.83 5.68
CA ALA A 23 12.72 0.14 6.72
C ALA A 23 11.86 -0.43 7.87
N PHE A 24 10.68 0.17 8.13
CA PHE A 24 9.70 -0.36 9.08
C PHE A 24 8.57 -1.04 8.34
N VAL A 25 8.70 -2.35 8.14
CA VAL A 25 7.63 -3.16 7.53
C VAL A 25 6.70 -3.64 8.63
N TRP A 26 5.45 -3.18 8.59
CA TRP A 26 4.39 -3.78 9.38
C TRP A 26 3.82 -4.95 8.59
N LEU A 27 3.81 -6.12 9.21
CA LEU A 27 3.39 -7.37 8.57
C LEU A 27 2.05 -7.80 9.14
N LEU A 28 1.18 -8.34 8.28
CA LEU A 28 0.03 -9.10 8.74
C LEU A 28 0.52 -10.26 9.60
N SER A 29 -0.01 -10.37 10.81
CA SER A 29 0.36 -11.45 11.72
C SER A 29 0.01 -12.81 11.11
N ARG A 30 0.94 -13.77 11.22
CA ARG A 30 0.68 -15.17 10.84
C ARG A 30 -0.42 -15.84 11.67
N GLN A 31 -0.81 -15.24 12.79
CA GLN A 31 -1.92 -15.70 13.62
C GLN A 31 -3.25 -15.03 13.24
N SER A 32 -3.24 -14.11 12.27
CA SER A 32 -4.46 -13.48 11.76
C SER A 32 -5.32 -14.53 11.04
N PRO A 33 -6.66 -14.50 11.18
CA PRO A 33 -7.54 -15.32 10.34
C PRO A 33 -7.42 -14.99 8.85
N ASP A 34 -6.96 -13.79 8.52
CA ASP A 34 -6.78 -13.32 7.13
C ASP A 34 -5.44 -13.75 6.52
N TRP A 35 -4.56 -14.39 7.30
CA TRP A 35 -3.28 -14.87 6.81
C TRP A 35 -3.43 -16.20 6.09
N TYR A 36 -2.75 -16.35 4.95
CA TYR A 36 -2.68 -17.60 4.19
C TYR A 36 -1.28 -17.76 3.58
N ALA A 37 -0.93 -18.99 3.18
CA ALA A 37 0.38 -19.26 2.60
C ALA A 37 0.45 -18.81 1.13
N ASP A 38 1.64 -18.40 0.71
CA ASP A 38 1.95 -18.06 -0.68
C ASP A 38 1.62 -19.24 -1.62
N GLY A 39 1.02 -18.92 -2.77
CA GLY A 39 0.69 -19.89 -3.83
C GLY A 39 1.81 -20.03 -4.87
N ILE A 40 1.46 -20.57 -6.05
CA ILE A 40 2.37 -20.71 -7.21
C ILE A 40 2.59 -19.36 -7.93
N GLY A 41 1.81 -18.32 -7.60
CA GLY A 41 1.87 -16.98 -8.22
C GLY A 41 2.64 -15.92 -7.41
N HIS A 42 2.29 -14.65 -7.62
CA HIS A 42 2.85 -13.53 -6.87
C HIS A 42 2.54 -13.64 -5.37
N PRO A 43 3.44 -13.22 -4.47
CA PRO A 43 3.22 -13.30 -3.03
C PRO A 43 2.00 -12.47 -2.58
N PRO A 44 1.30 -12.86 -1.50
CA PRO A 44 0.21 -12.08 -0.94
C PRO A 44 0.66 -10.72 -0.40
N PRO A 45 -0.19 -9.68 -0.43
CA PRO A 45 0.20 -8.33 -0.07
C PRO A 45 0.04 -8.13 1.45
N PHE A 46 0.89 -8.77 2.25
CA PHE A 46 0.80 -8.73 3.71
C PHE A 46 1.69 -7.67 4.37
N ASN A 47 2.43 -6.88 3.58
CA ASN A 47 3.20 -5.77 4.09
C ASN A 47 2.36 -4.51 4.04
N LEU A 48 2.43 -3.68 5.07
CA LEU A 48 1.79 -2.38 5.11
C LEU A 48 2.83 -1.29 4.83
N GLN A 49 2.55 -0.46 3.83
CA GLN A 49 3.35 0.68 3.43
C GLN A 49 2.58 1.96 3.71
N LEU A 50 3.19 2.89 4.44
CA LEU A 50 2.65 4.24 4.58
C LEU A 50 3.05 5.09 3.37
N ILE A 51 2.12 5.93 2.91
CA ILE A 51 2.25 6.74 1.70
C ILE A 51 2.04 8.20 2.06
N ARG A 52 2.83 9.07 1.43
CA ARG A 52 2.69 10.52 1.54
C ARG A 52 2.76 11.13 0.15
N ALA A 53 1.68 11.81 -0.24
CA ALA A 53 1.62 12.63 -1.45
C ALA A 53 1.41 14.09 -1.04
N GLY A 54 2.46 14.91 -1.10
CA GLY A 54 2.42 16.27 -0.56
C GLY A 54 2.07 16.31 0.93
N SER A 55 0.95 16.95 1.28
CA SER A 55 0.37 16.97 2.62
C SER A 55 -0.51 15.77 2.97
N ARG A 56 -1.00 15.04 1.95
CA ARG A 56 -1.94 13.94 2.13
C ARG A 56 -1.24 12.67 2.57
N LEU A 57 -1.73 12.07 3.65
CA LEU A 57 -1.23 10.78 4.15
C LEU A 57 -2.20 9.66 3.80
N GLY A 58 -1.62 8.51 3.50
CA GLY A 58 -2.34 7.28 3.23
C GLY A 58 -1.50 6.08 3.60
N TRP A 59 -2.04 4.91 3.31
CA TRP A 59 -1.34 3.65 3.50
C TRP A 59 -1.90 2.63 2.52
N ARG A 60 -1.11 1.61 2.19
CA ARG A 60 -1.53 0.51 1.31
C ARG A 60 -0.90 -0.79 1.75
N TRP A 61 -1.48 -1.87 1.27
CA TRP A 61 -0.86 -3.18 1.35
C TRP A 61 0.06 -3.41 0.14
N CYS A 62 1.14 -4.15 0.34
CA CYS A 62 2.07 -4.53 -0.70
C CYS A 62 2.67 -5.90 -0.43
N THR A 63 3.23 -6.49 -1.48
CA THR A 63 4.01 -7.71 -1.37
C THR A 63 5.33 -7.48 -0.64
N TRP A 64 5.93 -8.57 -0.16
CA TRP A 64 7.17 -8.47 0.60
C TRP A 64 8.36 -7.93 -0.20
N ASP A 65 8.36 -8.14 -1.51
CA ASP A 65 9.33 -7.60 -2.48
C ASP A 65 8.95 -6.19 -2.98
N GLY A 66 7.75 -5.70 -2.64
CA GLY A 66 7.20 -4.43 -3.09
C GLY A 66 6.82 -4.40 -4.57
N GLY A 67 6.78 -5.56 -5.25
CA GLY A 67 6.48 -5.66 -6.68
C GLY A 67 5.01 -5.45 -7.03
N HIS A 68 4.08 -5.78 -6.13
CA HIS A 68 2.65 -5.55 -6.33
C HIS A 68 2.01 -4.85 -5.14
N LEU A 69 1.06 -3.98 -5.45
CA LEU A 69 0.54 -2.96 -4.56
C LEU A 69 -0.99 -3.01 -4.60
N CYS A 70 -1.61 -2.99 -3.44
CA CYS A 70 -3.03 -2.67 -3.30
C CYS A 70 -3.25 -1.16 -3.48
N GLU A 71 -4.50 -0.80 -3.73
CA GLU A 71 -4.96 0.59 -3.79
C GLU A 71 -4.72 1.31 -2.45
N ILE A 72 -4.43 2.61 -2.54
CA ILE A 72 -4.12 3.43 -1.37
C ILE A 72 -5.39 3.73 -0.59
N ASN A 73 -5.35 3.48 0.72
CA ASN A 73 -6.31 3.99 1.68
C ASN A 73 -5.84 5.35 2.18
N TRP A 74 -6.49 6.41 1.71
CA TRP A 74 -6.19 7.77 2.16
C TRP A 74 -6.79 8.06 3.53
N LEU A 75 -5.99 8.63 4.42
CA LEU A 75 -6.43 9.05 5.76
C LEU A 75 -6.99 10.47 5.73
N ASP A 76 -6.39 11.32 4.90
CA ASP A 76 -6.76 12.72 4.74
C ASP A 76 -7.60 12.93 3.46
N PRO A 77 -8.51 13.92 3.45
CA PRO A 77 -9.19 14.33 2.23
C PRO A 77 -8.17 14.79 1.19
N GLU A 78 -8.58 14.75 -0.07
CA GLU A 78 -7.79 15.31 -1.15
C GLU A 78 -7.61 16.83 -0.96
N PRO A 79 -6.38 17.36 -1.10
CA PRO A 79 -6.15 18.80 -1.02
C PRO A 79 -6.87 19.55 -2.14
N SER A 80 -7.34 20.77 -1.85
CA SER A 80 -7.95 21.64 -2.84
C SER A 80 -6.93 22.06 -3.90
N SER A 81 -7.37 22.20 -5.15
CA SER A 81 -6.53 22.75 -6.23
C SER A 81 -6.08 24.20 -5.98
N GLU A 82 -6.71 24.89 -5.03
CA GLU A 82 -6.36 26.25 -4.63
C GLU A 82 -5.34 26.32 -3.48
N CYS A 83 -4.97 25.17 -2.88
CA CYS A 83 -3.94 25.14 -1.86
C CYS A 83 -2.53 25.20 -2.45
N ASP A 84 -1.62 25.88 -1.75
CA ASP A 84 -0.22 26.04 -2.14
C ASP A 84 0.55 24.71 -2.26
N ASP A 85 0.06 23.63 -1.64
CA ASP A 85 0.69 22.31 -1.64
C ASP A 85 0.10 21.34 -2.68
N TYR A 86 -0.87 21.77 -3.49
CA TYR A 86 -1.55 20.91 -4.46
C TYR A 86 -0.62 20.42 -5.57
N GLU A 87 0.26 21.27 -6.09
CA GLU A 87 1.24 20.87 -7.12
C GLU A 87 2.17 19.78 -6.60
N ALA A 88 2.70 19.95 -5.38
CA ALA A 88 3.53 18.95 -4.72
C ALA A 88 2.77 17.64 -4.43
N TYR A 89 1.46 17.71 -4.15
CA TYR A 89 0.60 16.54 -4.03
C TYR A 89 0.50 15.78 -5.36
N ILE A 90 0.19 16.47 -6.46
CA ILE A 90 0.04 15.85 -7.79
C ILE A 90 1.34 15.22 -8.27
N GLU A 91 2.47 15.94 -8.16
CA GLU A 91 3.79 15.39 -8.54
C GLU A 91 4.14 14.14 -7.73
N ALA A 92 3.90 14.18 -6.43
CA ALA A 92 4.16 13.04 -5.56
C ALA A 92 3.24 11.86 -5.91
N LEU A 93 1.95 12.12 -6.17
CA LEU A 93 0.98 11.10 -6.55
C LEU A 93 1.36 10.42 -7.86
N GLN A 94 1.72 11.19 -8.89
CA GLN A 94 2.18 10.66 -10.18
C GLN A 94 3.42 9.77 -10.03
N ARG A 95 4.36 10.15 -9.16
CA ARG A 95 5.53 9.29 -8.87
C ARG A 95 5.12 7.99 -8.18
N ILE A 96 4.22 8.05 -7.20
CA ILE A 96 3.73 6.87 -6.46
C ILE A 96 2.96 5.92 -7.38
N GLU A 97 2.16 6.46 -8.30
CA GLU A 97 1.41 5.68 -9.31
C GLU A 97 2.32 5.14 -10.41
N GLY A 98 3.41 5.84 -10.74
CA GLY A 98 4.41 5.41 -11.71
C GLY A 98 5.42 4.36 -11.20
N GLU A 99 5.43 4.03 -9.91
CA GLU A 99 6.43 3.19 -9.23
C GLU A 99 6.37 1.66 -9.53
N LEU A 100 5.88 1.24 -10.71
CA LEU A 100 5.88 -0.12 -11.30
C LEU A 100 4.66 -1.05 -11.00
N ASN A 101 4.27 -1.76 -12.07
CA ASN A 101 3.43 -2.96 -12.26
C ASN A 101 2.39 -3.33 -11.16
N THR A 102 1.51 -2.38 -10.86
CA THR A 102 0.48 -2.45 -9.81
C THR A 102 -0.78 -3.26 -10.18
N ASP A 103 -0.82 -3.91 -11.34
CA ASP A 103 -2.09 -4.44 -11.85
C ASP A 103 -2.58 -5.71 -11.14
N PHE A 104 -1.71 -6.48 -10.48
CA PHE A 104 -2.12 -7.80 -9.92
C PHE A 104 -3.16 -7.68 -8.79
N TYR A 105 -2.99 -6.70 -7.90
CA TYR A 105 -3.93 -6.42 -6.81
C TYR A 105 -4.76 -5.15 -7.06
N ARG A 106 -4.89 -4.74 -8.32
CA ARG A 106 -5.69 -3.58 -8.68
C ARG A 106 -7.14 -3.77 -8.26
N GLY A 107 -7.73 -2.71 -7.69
CA GLY A 107 -9.10 -2.77 -7.15
C GLY A 107 -9.21 -3.35 -5.75
N TYR A 108 -8.12 -3.82 -5.15
CA TYR A 108 -8.09 -4.24 -3.74
C TYR A 108 -7.48 -3.15 -2.88
N HIS A 109 -8.20 -2.68 -1.86
CA HIS A 109 -7.67 -1.80 -0.80
C HIS A 109 -7.12 -2.57 0.41
N GLU A 110 -7.39 -3.87 0.49
CA GLU A 110 -7.00 -4.79 1.56
C GLU A 110 -6.47 -6.09 0.95
N PRO A 111 -5.74 -6.94 1.69
CA PRO A 111 -5.29 -8.20 1.14
C PRO A 111 -6.51 -9.03 0.75
N PRO A 112 -6.51 -9.63 -0.46
CA PRO A 112 -7.62 -10.48 -0.88
C PRO A 112 -7.80 -11.64 0.10
N THR A 113 -8.99 -12.22 0.16
CA THR A 113 -9.17 -13.49 0.85
C THR A 113 -8.34 -14.58 0.17
N GLU A 114 -8.04 -15.66 0.89
CA GLU A 114 -7.28 -16.79 0.31
C GLU A 114 -7.92 -17.34 -0.97
N MET A 115 -9.26 -17.39 -1.01
CA MET A 115 -9.99 -17.85 -2.19
C MET A 115 -9.84 -16.88 -3.39
N GLU A 116 -9.91 -15.57 -3.15
CA GLU A 116 -9.71 -14.56 -4.20
C GLU A 116 -8.28 -14.57 -4.70
N TYR A 117 -7.31 -14.67 -3.80
CA TYR A 117 -5.90 -14.80 -4.12
C TYR A 117 -5.62 -16.01 -5.01
N ARG A 118 -6.14 -17.19 -4.66
CA ARG A 118 -5.97 -18.40 -5.48
C ARG A 118 -6.54 -18.20 -6.89
N ARG A 119 -7.71 -17.57 -7.03
CA ARG A 119 -8.30 -17.25 -8.34
C ARG A 119 -7.45 -16.28 -9.16
N LEU A 120 -6.85 -15.27 -8.51
CA LEU A 120 -5.93 -14.35 -9.16
C LEU A 120 -4.70 -15.09 -9.70
N CYS A 121 -4.12 -16.02 -8.91
CA CYS A 121 -3.00 -16.84 -9.35
C CYS A 121 -3.37 -17.79 -10.50
N GLU A 122 -4.51 -18.48 -10.44
CA GLU A 122 -5.00 -19.37 -11.50
C GLU A 122 -5.26 -18.61 -12.82
N GLY A 123 -5.68 -17.34 -12.73
CA GLY A 123 -5.88 -16.47 -13.89
C GLY A 123 -4.58 -16.03 -14.57
N LEU A 124 -3.44 -16.06 -13.87
CA LEU A 124 -2.12 -15.80 -14.45
C LEU A 124 -1.62 -16.99 -15.28
N GLU A 125 -1.80 -18.21 -14.79
CA GLU A 125 -1.36 -19.43 -15.47
C GLU A 125 -2.01 -19.63 -16.86
N GLN A 126 -3.14 -18.97 -17.12
CA GLN A 126 -3.85 -19.03 -18.41
C GLN A 126 -3.41 -17.94 -19.40
N ARG A 127 -2.54 -17.00 -18.99
CA ARG A 127 -2.07 -15.87 -19.80
C ARG A 127 -0.64 -16.07 -20.32
N ASP A 128 0.07 -17.08 -19.82
CA ASP A 128 1.39 -17.54 -20.29
C ASP A 128 1.26 -18.77 -21.22
#